data_AF-A0A2V7V267-F1
#
_entry.id   AF-A0A2V7V267-F1
#
_cell.length_a   1.000
_cell.length_b   1.000
_cell.length_c   1.000
_cell.angle_alpha   90.00
_cell.angle_beta   90.00
_cell.angle_gamma   90.00
#
_symmetry.space_group_name_H-M   'P 1'
#
loop_
_entity.id
_entity.type
_entity.pdbx_description
1 polymer ?
#
loop_
_entity_poly.entity_id
_entity_poly.type
_entity_poly.pdbx_seq_one_letter_code
_entity_poly.pdbx_strand_id
1 'polypeptide(L)'
;MTTNQFPLGGSTSDGTGAFAFHRAKMLVGDPTASLIYFNLNRASHPEGLAGMLPSDLDGLTPPPAGRPNTFVYFTADEFGDPKDGLRLFDFHVDFANPASSTFTERPESTYSLPVAVAPFDPS
;
A
#
# COMPACT_ATOMS: atom_id res chain seq x y z
N MET A 1 -1.63 2.92 -6.49
CA MET A 1 -1.54 1.63 -7.22
C MET A 1 -0.60 0.71 -6.46
N THR A 2 -0.84 -0.59 -6.50
CA THR A 2 0.04 -1.63 -5.93
C THR A 2 0.46 -2.64 -6.99
N THR A 3 1.54 -3.36 -6.71
CA THR A 3 1.91 -4.58 -7.44
C THR A 3 2.49 -5.61 -6.47
N ASN A 4 2.31 -6.90 -6.77
CA ASN A 4 3.10 -7.95 -6.13
C ASN A 4 4.47 -8.02 -6.82
N GLN A 5 5.53 -8.06 -6.04
CA GLN A 5 6.90 -8.03 -6.56
C GLN A 5 7.47 -9.44 -6.62
N PHE A 6 7.92 -9.84 -7.81
CA PHE A 6 8.54 -11.14 -8.04
C PHE A 6 10.00 -10.93 -8.48
N PRO A 7 10.98 -11.22 -7.61
CA PRO A 7 12.39 -11.07 -7.97
C PRO A 7 12.76 -12.03 -9.09
N LEU A 8 13.72 -11.64 -9.94
CA LEU A 8 14.19 -12.48 -11.04
C LEU A 8 14.68 -13.84 -10.52
N GLY A 9 14.10 -14.92 -11.05
CA GLY A 9 14.41 -16.29 -10.62
C GLY A 9 13.72 -16.72 -9.32
N GLY A 10 12.89 -15.87 -8.71
CA GLY A 10 12.07 -16.21 -7.55
C GLY A 10 10.78 -16.93 -7.96
N SER A 11 10.35 -17.89 -7.15
CA SER A 11 9.07 -18.60 -7.31
C SER A 11 7.95 -18.01 -6.43
N THR A 12 8.27 -17.03 -5.59
CA THR A 12 7.34 -16.42 -4.63
C THR A 12 7.46 -14.90 -4.66
N SER A 13 6.41 -14.20 -4.18
CA SER A 13 6.47 -12.75 -4.07
C SER A 13 7.40 -12.31 -2.93
N ASP A 14 8.25 -11.32 -3.22
CA ASP A 14 9.09 -10.65 -2.24
C ASP A 14 8.35 -9.54 -1.49
N GLY A 15 7.08 -9.27 -1.82
CA GLY A 15 6.23 -8.31 -1.13
C GLY A 15 5.45 -7.43 -2.10
N THR A 16 5.14 -6.21 -1.67
CA THR A 16 4.31 -5.25 -2.43
C THR A 16 5.12 -4.01 -2.81
N GLY A 17 4.94 -3.54 -4.04
CA GLY A 17 5.35 -2.20 -4.44
C GLY A 17 4.17 -1.24 -4.40
N ALA A 18 4.28 -0.12 -3.69
CA ALA A 18 3.28 0.94 -3.67
C ALA A 18 3.72 2.11 -4.56
N PHE A 19 2.83 2.57 -5.44
CA PHE A 19 3.12 3.56 -6.47
C PHE A 19 2.11 4.71 -6.48
N ALA A 20 2.65 5.92 -6.64
CA ALA A 20 1.90 7.14 -6.94
C ALA A 20 2.49 7.84 -8.16
N PHE A 21 1.63 8.20 -9.11
CA PHE A 21 2.03 8.81 -10.37
C PHE A 21 1.66 10.29 -10.41
N HIS A 22 2.51 11.14 -11.00
CA HIS A 22 2.28 12.58 -11.09
C HIS A 22 1.21 12.94 -12.14
N ARG A 23 -0.06 12.66 -11.83
CA ARG A 23 -1.21 12.78 -12.75
C ARG A 23 -1.25 14.11 -13.52
N ALA A 24 -1.04 15.23 -12.85
CA ALA A 24 -1.12 16.56 -13.49
C ALA A 24 -0.13 16.73 -14.65
N LYS A 25 1.08 16.16 -14.52
CA LYS A 25 2.12 16.18 -15.57
C LYS A 25 1.82 15.18 -16.66
N MET A 26 1.37 13.98 -16.27
CA MET A 26 0.99 12.94 -17.23
C MET A 26 -0.14 13.38 -18.17
N LEU A 27 -1.15 14.10 -17.66
CA LEU A 27 -2.29 14.55 -18.44
C LEU A 27 -1.92 15.52 -19.57
N VAL A 28 -0.87 16.32 -19.38
CA VAL A 28 -0.38 17.26 -20.39
C VAL A 28 0.77 16.70 -21.22
N GLY A 29 1.15 15.43 -21.00
CA GLY A 29 2.28 14.79 -21.68
C GLY A 29 3.63 15.39 -21.34
N ASP A 30 3.79 15.96 -20.13
CA ASP A 30 5.08 16.51 -19.68
C ASP A 30 6.09 15.36 -19.51
N PRO A 31 7.22 15.36 -20.25
CA PRO A 31 8.22 14.29 -20.19
C PRO A 31 8.94 14.21 -18.83
N THR A 32 8.78 15.23 -17.98
CA THR A 32 9.31 15.25 -16.61
C THR A 32 8.32 14.66 -15.58
N ALA A 33 7.23 14.04 -16.02
CA ALA A 33 6.34 13.28 -15.14
C ALA A 33 7.12 12.19 -14.40
N SER A 34 6.95 12.14 -13.09
CA SER A 34 7.61 11.19 -12.20
C SER A 34 6.62 10.30 -11.47
N LEU A 35 7.15 9.30 -10.77
CA LEU A 35 6.42 8.48 -9.81
C LEU A 35 7.16 8.47 -8.47
N ILE A 36 6.42 8.22 -7.40
CA ILE A 36 6.95 7.86 -6.09
C ILE A 36 6.67 6.39 -5.86
N TYR A 37 7.68 5.68 -5.36
CA TYR A 37 7.66 4.24 -5.16
C TYR A 37 8.17 3.89 -3.76
N PHE A 38 7.39 3.06 -3.06
CA PHE A 38 7.79 2.42 -1.80
C PHE A 38 7.91 0.91 -2.00
N ASN A 39 9.06 0.37 -1.61
CA ASN A 39 9.32 -1.06 -1.60
C ASN A 39 8.93 -1.66 -0.25
N LEU A 40 7.87 -2.47 -0.20
CA LEU A 40 7.41 -3.16 1.00
C LEU A 40 7.79 -4.64 0.91
N ASN A 41 9.09 -4.88 0.72
CA ASN A 41 9.60 -6.24 0.59
C ASN A 41 9.80 -6.95 1.93
N ARG A 42 10.13 -8.25 1.89
CA ARG A 42 10.36 -9.09 3.07
C ARG A 42 11.50 -8.63 3.98
N ALA A 43 12.41 -7.77 3.50
CA ALA A 43 13.44 -7.18 4.36
C ALA A 43 12.86 -6.14 5.34
N SER A 44 11.82 -5.40 4.93
CA SER A 44 11.13 -4.41 5.77
C SER A 44 9.85 -4.96 6.40
N HIS A 45 9.20 -5.94 5.74
CA HIS A 45 7.94 -6.55 6.13
C HIS A 45 8.07 -8.08 6.03
N PRO A 46 8.73 -8.76 7.01
CA PRO A 46 9.03 -10.19 6.96
C PRO A 46 7.81 -11.09 6.75
N GLU A 47 6.63 -10.65 7.19
CA GLU A 47 5.34 -11.30 6.96
C GLU A 47 5.01 -11.46 5.47
N GLY A 48 5.56 -10.59 4.61
CA GLY A 48 5.38 -10.64 3.17
C GLY A 48 4.01 -10.13 2.74
N LEU A 49 3.92 -8.82 2.55
CA LEU A 49 2.69 -8.17 2.10
C LEU A 49 2.44 -8.46 0.61
N ALA A 50 1.40 -9.22 0.26
CA ALA A 50 1.03 -9.50 -1.13
C ALA A 50 -0.48 -9.34 -1.37
N GLY A 51 -0.89 -8.53 -2.34
CA GLY A 51 -2.30 -8.29 -2.66
C GLY A 51 -2.92 -7.08 -1.94
N MET A 52 -2.09 -6.16 -1.45
CA MET A 52 -2.56 -4.90 -0.87
C MET A 52 -3.36 -4.07 -1.87
N LEU A 53 -4.43 -3.43 -1.40
CA LEU A 53 -5.34 -2.64 -2.22
C LEU A 53 -5.29 -1.15 -1.84
N PRO A 54 -5.12 -0.24 -2.82
CA PRO A 54 -5.25 1.20 -2.57
C PRO A 54 -6.73 1.61 -2.48
N SER A 55 -7.01 2.70 -1.78
CA SER A 55 -8.30 3.38 -1.90
C SER A 55 -8.48 3.97 -3.30
N ASP A 56 -9.73 4.05 -3.72
CA ASP A 56 -10.19 4.73 -4.90
C ASP A 56 -10.99 5.99 -4.55
N LEU A 57 -11.15 6.86 -5.55
CA LEU A 57 -11.95 8.06 -5.44
C LEU A 57 -13.30 7.80 -6.10
N ASP A 58 -14.33 7.70 -5.28
CA ASP A 58 -15.71 7.64 -5.75
C ASP A 58 -16.38 9.03 -5.67
N GLY A 59 -16.94 9.47 -6.80
CA GLY A 59 -17.70 10.72 -6.91
C GLY A 59 -16.90 11.92 -7.42
N LEU A 60 -17.51 13.11 -7.31
CA LEU A 60 -16.98 14.36 -7.87
C LEU A 60 -16.24 15.24 -6.86
N THR A 61 -16.41 14.95 -5.56
CA THR A 61 -15.80 15.74 -4.49
C THR A 61 -14.43 15.13 -4.16
N PRO A 62 -13.31 15.81 -4.47
CA PRO A 62 -12.00 15.29 -4.14
C PRO A 62 -11.80 15.25 -2.62
N PRO A 63 -10.92 14.38 -2.10
CA PRO A 63 -10.52 14.40 -0.71
C PRO A 63 -9.93 15.77 -0.33
N PRO A 64 -10.04 16.20 0.94
CA PRO A 64 -9.38 17.41 1.40
C PRO A 64 -7.88 17.41 1.08
N ALA A 65 -7.34 18.59 0.77
CA ALA A 65 -5.92 18.73 0.51
C ALA A 65 -5.08 18.18 1.68
N GLY A 66 -4.05 17.40 1.36
CA GLY A 66 -3.18 16.77 2.34
C GLY A 66 -3.69 15.45 2.92
N ARG A 67 -4.92 15.01 2.60
CA ARG A 67 -5.39 13.68 2.99
C ARG A 67 -4.50 12.60 2.33
N PRO A 68 -3.90 11.68 3.12
CA PRO A 68 -3.16 10.55 2.55
C PRO A 68 -4.08 9.60 1.76
N ASN A 69 -3.50 8.85 0.83
CA ASN A 69 -4.17 7.74 0.18
C ASN A 69 -4.07 6.51 1.09
N THR A 70 -5.20 6.01 1.60
CA THR A 70 -5.21 4.83 2.47
C THR A 70 -5.15 3.55 1.64
N PHE A 71 -4.38 2.58 2.10
CA PHE A 71 -4.26 1.23 1.54
C PHE A 71 -4.73 0.24 2.60
N VAL A 72 -5.27 -0.89 2.15
CA VAL A 72 -5.72 -1.99 3.00
C VAL A 72 -5.01 -3.29 2.62
N TYR A 73 -4.65 -4.06 3.63
CA TYR A 73 -4.10 -5.41 3.52
C TYR A 73 -4.85 -6.33 4.48
N PHE A 74 -5.17 -7.54 4.07
CA PHE A 74 -5.81 -8.52 4.95
C PHE A 74 -4.73 -9.32 5.69
N THR A 75 -5.02 -9.74 6.91
CA THR A 75 -4.25 -10.75 7.63
C THR A 75 -5.12 -11.96 7.86
N ALA A 76 -4.56 -13.16 7.78
CA ALA A 76 -5.26 -14.42 7.97
C ALA A 76 -4.36 -15.40 8.73
N ASP A 77 -4.87 -15.99 9.80
CA ASP A 77 -4.05 -16.88 10.63
C ASP A 77 -3.64 -18.18 9.89
N GLU A 78 -4.37 -18.57 8.84
CA GLU A 78 -4.03 -19.69 7.95
C GLU A 78 -2.75 -19.43 7.15
N PHE A 79 -2.41 -18.17 6.93
CA PHE A 79 -1.14 -17.76 6.29
C PHE A 79 -0.03 -17.46 7.31
N GLY A 80 -0.28 -17.73 8.59
CA GLY A 80 0.69 -17.56 9.67
C GLY A 80 0.72 -16.15 10.27
N ASP A 81 -0.28 -15.32 9.96
CA ASP A 81 -0.46 -14.03 10.63
C ASP A 81 -0.95 -14.23 12.07
N PRO A 82 -0.81 -13.23 12.97
CA PRO A 82 -1.21 -13.37 14.36
C PRO A 82 -2.73 -13.50 14.56
N LYS A 83 -3.52 -12.90 13.66
CA LYS A 83 -4.98 -12.78 13.72
C LYS A 83 -5.57 -12.44 12.35
N ASP A 84 -6.81 -12.87 12.13
CA ASP A 84 -7.63 -12.37 11.02
C ASP A 84 -7.94 -10.89 11.20
N GLY A 85 -7.86 -10.13 10.12
CA GLY A 85 -8.16 -8.70 10.19
C GLY A 85 -7.74 -7.91 8.97
N LEU A 86 -7.85 -6.59 9.10
CA LEU A 86 -7.38 -5.63 8.12
C LEU A 86 -6.32 -4.71 8.72
N ARG A 87 -5.21 -4.57 8.02
CA ARG A 87 -4.17 -3.57 8.27
C ARG A 87 -4.37 -2.40 7.32
N LEU A 88 -4.28 -1.18 7.86
CA LEU A 88 -4.41 0.05 7.10
C LEU A 88 -3.07 0.78 7.05
N PHE A 89 -2.77 1.35 5.90
CA PHE A 89 -1.55 2.12 5.66
C PHE A 89 -1.89 3.43 4.98
N ASP A 90 -1.21 4.51 5.34
CA ASP A 90 -1.37 5.80 4.69
C ASP A 90 -0.16 6.10 3.81
N PHE A 91 -0.43 6.39 2.54
CA PHE A 91 0.55 6.85 1.58
C PHE A 91 0.43 8.37 1.40
N HIS A 92 1.40 9.09 1.96
CA HIS A 92 1.58 10.52 1.73
C HIS A 92 2.65 10.75 0.67
N VAL A 93 2.32 11.55 -0.34
CA VAL A 93 3.18 11.80 -1.50
C VAL A 93 3.49 13.29 -1.57
N ASP A 94 4.78 13.61 -1.62
CA ASP A 94 5.29 14.94 -1.93
C ASP A 94 6.14 14.87 -3.19
N PHE A 95 5.58 15.31 -4.31
CA PHE A 95 6.30 15.36 -5.58
C PHE A 95 7.29 16.52 -5.69
N ALA A 96 7.15 17.56 -4.86
CA ALA A 96 8.09 18.68 -4.81
C ALA A 96 9.33 18.30 -3.99
N ASN A 97 9.13 17.52 -2.93
CA ASN A 97 10.20 16.92 -2.13
C ASN A 97 9.98 15.40 -1.95
N PRO A 98 10.42 14.57 -2.91
CA PRO A 98 10.24 13.11 -2.87
C PRO A 98 10.68 12.44 -1.57
N ALA A 99 11.73 12.97 -0.92
CA ALA A 99 12.25 12.43 0.34
C ALA A 99 11.31 12.66 1.55
N SER A 100 10.34 13.56 1.44
CA SER A 100 9.29 13.78 2.44
C SER A 100 8.05 12.93 2.23
N SER A 101 8.01 12.09 1.18
CA SER A 101 6.93 11.11 1.01
C SER A 101 7.03 10.02 2.08
N THR A 102 5.90 9.46 2.50
CA THR A 102 5.85 8.41 3.52
C THR A 102 4.84 7.33 3.15
N PHE A 103 5.13 6.08 3.52
CA PHE A 103 4.18 4.98 3.53
C PHE A 103 4.19 4.36 4.91
N THR A 104 3.16 4.61 5.71
CA THR A 104 3.15 4.29 7.14
C THR A 104 1.93 3.48 7.52
N GLU A 105 2.15 2.40 8.28
CA GLU A 105 1.06 1.67 8.93
C GLU A 105 0.32 2.57 9.93
N ARG A 106 -1.01 2.49 9.94
CA ARG A 106 -1.85 3.26 10.86
C ARG A 106 -1.82 2.63 12.26
N PRO A 107 -1.64 3.43 13.32
CA PRO A 107 -1.44 2.92 14.69
C PRO A 107 -2.63 2.14 15.25
N GLU A 108 -3.84 2.34 14.71
CA GLU A 108 -5.06 1.63 15.07
C GLU A 108 -5.19 0.24 14.41
N SER A 109 -4.29 -0.13 13.49
CA SER A 109 -4.39 -1.36 12.69
C SER A 109 -3.00 -1.98 12.47
N THR A 110 -2.35 -2.40 13.55
CA THR A 110 -1.00 -2.95 13.50
C THR A 110 -1.01 -4.43 13.14
N TYR A 111 0.16 -4.98 12.77
CA TYR A 111 0.29 -6.41 12.51
C TYR A 111 -0.17 -7.32 13.66
N SER A 112 0.08 -6.94 14.92
CA SER A 112 -0.32 -7.73 16.09
C SER A 112 -1.76 -7.47 16.54
N LEU A 113 -2.36 -6.36 16.10
CA LEU A 113 -3.72 -5.96 16.42
C LEU A 113 -4.37 -5.31 15.18
N PRO A 114 -4.68 -6.10 14.15
CA PRO A 114 -5.36 -5.59 12.96
C PRO A 114 -6.80 -5.20 13.30
N VAL A 115 -7.45 -4.43 12.43
CA VAL A 115 -8.88 -4.14 12.57
C VAL A 115 -9.65 -5.46 12.48
N ALA A 116 -10.35 -5.80 13.56
CA ALA A 116 -11.13 -7.01 13.62
C ALA A 116 -12.28 -6.97 12.62
N VAL A 117 -12.42 -8.04 11.85
CA VAL A 117 -13.56 -8.31 10.97
C VAL A 117 -14.21 -9.62 11.40
N ALA A 118 -15.33 -10.01 10.77
CA ALA A 118 -15.85 -11.35 10.96
C ALA A 118 -14.80 -12.38 10.51
N PRO A 119 -14.66 -13.53 11.20
CA PRO A 119 -13.71 -14.57 10.82
C PRO A 119 -13.88 -14.96 9.35
N PHE A 120 -12.76 -15.13 8.66
CA PHE A 120 -12.75 -15.56 7.28
C PHE A 120 -11.57 -16.50 7.06
N ASP A 121 -11.88 -17.70 6.59
CA ASP A 121 -10.89 -18.74 6.38
C ASP A 121 -10.72 -18.88 4.86
N PRO A 122 -9.72 -18.22 4.23
CA PRO A 122 -9.49 -18.36 2.80
C PRO A 122 -9.02 -19.80 2.52
N SER A 123 -9.94 -20.62 2.00
CA SER A 123 -9.68 -22.03 1.61
C SER A 123 -8.72 -22.17 0.44
#